data_AF-A0A452YHL2-F1
#
_entry.id   AF-A0A452YHL2-F1
#
_cell.length_a   1.000
_cell.length_b   1.000
_cell.length_c   1.000
_cell.angle_alpha   90.00
_cell.angle_beta   90.00
_cell.angle_gamma   90.00
#
_symmetry.space_group_name_H-M   'P 1'
#
loop_
_entity.id
_entity.type
_entity.pdbx_description
1 polymer ?
#
loop_
_entity_poly.entity_id
_entity_poly.type
_entity_poly.pdbx_seq_one_letter_code
_entity_poly.pdbx_strand_id
1 'polypeptide(L)'
;MQLSYLSEPSVLYNLQYRYSQDMIYTKAGPVLVAVNPFKKVALYGNEYIKAYKNKTMDSPHVYAIADSALREMKRDEVNQSIIIR
;
A
#
# COMPACT_ATOMS: atom_id res chain seq x y z
N MET A 1 -4.82 -3.55 11.21
CA MET A 1 -5.14 -2.64 12.33
C MET A 1 -5.65 -1.33 11.75
N GLN A 2 -6.92 -1.01 11.98
CA GLN A 2 -7.49 0.30 11.68
C GLN A 2 -7.28 1.18 12.91
N LEU A 3 -6.67 2.35 12.76
CA LEU A 3 -6.43 3.27 13.87
C LEU A 3 -7.74 4.00 14.20
N SER A 4 -8.30 3.78 15.39
CA SER A 4 -9.45 4.53 15.91
C SER A 4 -9.06 5.94 16.38
N TYR A 5 -7.77 6.18 16.65
CA TYR A 5 -7.21 7.46 17.08
C TYR A 5 -6.07 7.89 16.14
N LEU A 6 -6.28 9.02 15.48
CA LEU A 6 -5.35 9.65 14.53
C LEU A 6 -4.47 10.70 15.23
N SER A 7 -3.75 10.30 16.28
CA SER A 7 -2.72 11.15 16.89
C SER A 7 -1.34 10.86 16.31
N GLU A 8 -0.47 11.87 16.25
CA GLU A 8 0.91 11.73 15.76
C GLU A 8 1.67 10.58 16.47
N PRO A 9 1.61 10.43 17.81
CA PRO A 9 2.26 9.30 18.48
C PRO A 9 1.71 7.93 18.05
N SER A 10 0.38 7.83 17.82
CA SER A 10 -0.25 6.58 17.42
C SER A 10 0.15 6.16 16.00
N VAL A 11 0.26 7.14 15.10
CA VAL A 11 0.73 6.91 13.73
C VAL A 11 2.19 6.47 13.74
N LEU A 12 3.05 7.17 14.48
CA LEU A 12 4.47 6.81 14.61
C LEU A 12 4.63 5.39 15.17
N TYR A 13 3.94 5.07 16.25
CA TYR A 13 3.97 3.74 16.85
C TYR A 13 3.51 2.65 15.86
N ASN A 14 2.44 2.89 15.11
CA ASN A 14 1.94 1.93 14.12
C ASN A 14 2.97 1.68 13.02
N LEU A 15 3.60 2.74 12.49
CA LEU A 15 4.63 2.62 11.47
C LEU A 15 5.85 1.85 11.99
N GLN A 16 6.32 2.14 13.20
CA GLN A 16 7.42 1.42 13.85
C GLN A 16 7.08 -0.07 14.06
N TYR A 17 5.88 -0.36 14.59
CA TYR A 17 5.42 -1.73 14.82
C TYR A 17 5.40 -2.52 13.50
N ARG A 18 4.79 -1.96 12.45
CA ARG A 18 4.72 -2.62 11.14
C ARG A 18 6.09 -2.82 10.49
N TYR A 19 6.96 -1.81 10.59
CA TYR A 19 8.32 -1.87 10.09
C TYR A 19 9.14 -2.99 10.75
N SER A 20 8.99 -3.19 12.06
CA SER A 20 9.67 -4.28 12.78
C SER A 20 9.26 -5.68 12.30
N GLN A 21 8.16 -5.79 11.57
CA GLN A 21 7.60 -7.02 11.01
C GLN A 21 7.75 -7.08 9.47
N ASP A 22 8.65 -6.27 8.91
CA ASP A 22 8.91 -6.17 7.45
C ASP A 22 7.71 -5.72 6.61
N MET A 23 6.68 -5.15 7.25
CA MET A 23 5.53 -4.56 6.58
C MET A 23 5.78 -3.08 6.27
N ILE A 24 6.40 -2.81 5.13
CA ILE A 24 6.84 -1.45 4.75
C ILE A 24 5.74 -0.53 4.20
N TYR A 25 4.59 -1.09 3.82
CA TYR A 25 3.48 -0.34 3.23
C TYR A 25 2.33 -0.20 4.23
N THR A 26 1.82 1.02 4.38
CA THR A 26 0.71 1.34 5.30
C THR A 26 -0.28 2.26 4.61
N LYS A 27 -1.56 1.88 4.58
CA LYS A 27 -2.63 2.71 4.01
C LYS A 27 -3.04 3.79 5.03
N ALA A 28 -3.06 5.04 4.58
CA ALA A 28 -3.48 6.20 5.35
C ALA A 28 -4.50 7.00 4.52
N GLY A 29 -5.77 6.57 4.57
CA GLY A 29 -6.83 7.11 3.72
C GLY A 29 -6.52 6.89 2.22
N PRO A 30 -6.49 7.95 1.39
CA PRO A 30 -6.15 7.84 -0.03
C PRO A 30 -4.63 7.70 -0.29
N VAL A 31 -3.80 7.90 0.74
CA VAL A 31 -2.34 7.85 0.62
C VAL A 31 -1.81 6.47 1.03
N LEU A 32 -0.78 6.01 0.32
CA LEU A 32 0.02 4.86 0.73
C LEU A 32 1.36 5.36 1.27
N VAL A 33 1.62 5.11 2.55
CA VAL A 33 2.92 5.39 3.18
C VAL A 33 3.83 4.20 2.94
N ALA A 34 5.03 4.47 2.42
CA ALA A 34 6.09 3.48 2.22
C ALA A 34 7.31 3.85 3.07
N VAL A 35 7.76 2.95 3.94
CA VAL A 35 8.97 3.13 4.76
C VAL A 35 10.11 2.32 4.17
N ASN A 36 11.24 2.95 3.85
CA ASN A 36 12.37 2.26 3.21
C ASN A 36 12.92 1.14 4.13
N PRO A 37 12.91 -0.14 3.70
CA PRO A 37 13.38 -1.26 4.53
C PRO A 37 14.90 -1.30 4.72
N PHE A 38 15.69 -0.66 3.85
CA PHE A 38 17.15 -0.81 3.77
C PHE A 38 17.63 -2.28 3.67
N LYS A 39 16.74 -3.20 3.30
CA LYS A 39 16.98 -4.62 3.09
C LYS A 39 16.02 -5.19 2.06
N LYS A 40 16.31 -6.39 1.57
CA LYS A 40 15.38 -7.13 0.70
C LYS A 40 14.19 -7.61 1.54
N VAL A 41 12.99 -7.43 0.99
CA VAL A 41 11.72 -7.95 1.54
C VAL A 41 11.03 -8.79 0.47
N ALA A 42 10.48 -9.93 0.86
CA ALA A 42 9.81 -10.87 -0.05
C ALA A 42 8.35 -10.45 -0.26
N LEU A 43 8.14 -9.29 -0.91
CA LEU A 43 6.81 -8.69 -1.14
C LEU A 43 6.52 -8.44 -2.63
N TYR A 44 7.49 -8.77 -3.50
CA TYR A 44 7.43 -8.53 -4.95
C TYR A 44 7.59 -9.84 -5.70
N GLY A 45 6.93 -9.95 -6.84
CA GLY A 45 6.96 -11.16 -7.65
C GLY A 45 5.69 -11.32 -8.48
N ASN A 46 5.71 -12.27 -9.41
CA ASN A 46 4.59 -12.53 -10.32
C ASN A 46 3.36 -13.05 -9.57
N GLU A 47 3.57 -13.81 -8.50
CA GLU A 47 2.56 -14.30 -7.58
C GLU A 47 1.82 -13.15 -6.90
N TYR A 48 2.55 -12.14 -6.40
CA TYR A 48 1.96 -10.95 -5.79
C TYR A 48 1.17 -10.13 -6.81
N ILE A 49 1.72 -9.91 -8.01
CA ILE A 49 1.04 -9.18 -9.09
C ILE A 49 -0.31 -9.86 -9.42
N LYS A 50 -0.31 -11.19 -9.60
CA LYS A 50 -1.53 -11.96 -9.88
C LYS A 50 -2.53 -11.87 -8.74
N ALA A 51 -2.08 -11.98 -7.49
CA ALA A 51 -2.95 -11.91 -6.32
C ALA A 51 -3.67 -10.56 -6.21
N TYR A 52 -2.97 -9.44 -6.44
CA TYR A 52 -3.59 -8.12 -6.44
C TYR A 52 -4.54 -7.91 -7.61
N LYS A 53 -4.15 -8.31 -8.84
CA LYS A 53 -5.01 -8.21 -10.03
C LYS A 53 -6.34 -8.94 -9.86
N ASN A 54 -6.31 -10.12 -9.23
CA ASN A 54 -7.49 -10.94 -8.98
C ASN A 54 -8.23 -10.55 -7.68
N LYS A 55 -7.77 -9.51 -6.96
CA LYS A 55 -8.29 -9.09 -5.65
C LYS A 55 -8.31 -10.20 -4.59
N THR A 56 -7.45 -11.21 -4.71
CA THR A 56 -7.30 -12.24 -3.66
C THR A 56 -6.43 -11.74 -2.50
N MET A 57 -5.76 -10.60 -2.67
CA MET A 57 -5.01 -9.90 -1.64
C MET A 57 -5.42 -8.42 -1.59
N ASP A 58 -5.73 -7.93 -0.39
CA ASP A 58 -6.19 -6.54 -0.15
C ASP A 58 -5.30 -5.80 0.88
N SER A 59 -4.12 -6.35 1.18
CA SER A 59 -3.16 -5.70 2.07
C SER A 59 -2.50 -4.48 1.39
N PRO A 60 -2.13 -3.43 2.14
CA PRO A 60 -1.50 -2.23 1.57
C PRO A 60 -0.23 -2.58 0.79
N HIS A 61 -0.18 -2.18 -0.48
CA HIS A 61 0.97 -2.42 -1.37
C HIS A 61 0.87 -1.55 -2.62
N VAL A 62 2.00 -1.28 -3.28
CA VAL A 62 2.05 -0.49 -4.53
C VAL A 62 1.25 -1.14 -5.66
N TYR A 63 1.22 -2.47 -5.73
CA TYR A 63 0.42 -3.19 -6.72
C TYR A 63 -1.10 -2.98 -6.53
N ALA A 64 -1.57 -2.82 -5.29
CA ALA A 64 -2.97 -2.49 -5.03
C ALA A 64 -3.32 -1.09 -5.58
N ILE A 65 -2.42 -0.11 -5.40
CA ILE A 65 -2.60 1.25 -5.92
C ILE A 65 -2.60 1.27 -7.45
N ALA A 66 -1.62 0.59 -8.07
CA ALA A 66 -1.52 0.50 -9.53
C ALA A 66 -2.76 -0.17 -10.15
N ASP A 67 -3.23 -1.26 -9.55
CA ASP A 67 -4.41 -1.99 -9.99
C ASP A 67 -5.72 -1.19 -9.79
N SER A 68 -5.85 -0.40 -8.70
CA SER A 68 -6.97 0.53 -8.53
C SER A 68 -6.97 1.61 -9.60
N ALA A 69 -5.83 2.30 -9.81
CA ALA A 69 -5.71 3.34 -10.81
C ALA A 69 -6.02 2.83 -12.22
N LEU A 70 -5.51 1.63 -12.57
CA LEU A 70 -5.79 1.01 -13.88
C LEU A 70 -7.28 0.66 -14.04
N ARG A 71 -7.93 0.15 -13.00
CA ARG A 71 -9.37 -0.17 -13.06
C ARG A 71 -10.23 1.08 -13.16
N GLU A 72 -9.93 2.11 -12.38
CA GLU A 72 -10.64 3.39 -12.39
C GLU A 72 -10.49 4.08 -13.75
N MET A 73 -9.27 4.11 -14.30
CA MET A 73 -9.03 4.62 -15.65
C MET A 73 -9.88 3.90 -16.71
N LYS A 74 -10.01 2.57 -16.63
CA LYS A 74 -10.82 1.79 -17.58
C LYS A 74 -12.31 1.93 -17.38
N ARG A 75 -12.76 2.04 -16.12
CA ARG A 75 -14.18 2.12 -15.77
C ARG A 75 -14.76 3.49 -16.11
N ASP A 76 -14.00 4.54 -15.79
CA ASP A 76 -14.47 5.92 -15.87
C ASP A 76 -13.98 6.61 -17.16
N GLU A 77 -13.08 5.99 -17.92
CA GLU A 77 -12.44 6.52 -19.13
C GLU A 77 -11.71 7.86 -18.89
N VAL A 78 -11.23 8.07 -17.66
CA VAL A 78 -10.49 9.27 -17.25
C VAL A 78 -9.05 8.91 -16.88
N ASN A 79 -8.11 9.71 -17.40
CA ASN A 79 -6.68 9.57 -17.10
C ASN A 79 -6.39 9.61 -15.59
N GLN A 80 -5.48 8.76 -15.13
CA GLN A 80 -5.06 8.67 -13.74
C GLN A 80 -3.56 8.99 -13.60
N SER A 81 -3.16 9.46 -12.42
CA SER A 81 -1.76 9.72 -12.09
C SER A 81 -1.40 9.18 -10.72
N ILE A 82 -0.22 8.56 -10.60
CA ILE A 82 0.35 8.14 -9.31
C ILE A 82 1.51 9.08 -9.00
N ILE A 83 1.40 9.84 -7.91
CA ILE A 83 2.43 10.79 -7.48
C ILE A 83 3.25 10.15 -6.37
N ILE A 84 4.54 9.96 -6.61
CA ILE A 84 5.51 9.50 -5.62
C ILE A 84 6.26 10.72 -5.11
N ARG A 85 6.32 10.90 -3.78
CA ARG A 85 7.00 12.01 -3.09
C ARG A 85 8.08 11.48 -2.17
#